data_AF-A0A8S3Z1T6-F1
#
_entry.id   AF-A0A8S3Z1T6-F1
#
_cell.length_a   1.000
_cell.length_b   1.000
_cell.length_c   1.000
_cell.angle_alpha   90.00
_cell.angle_beta   90.00
_cell.angle_gamma   90.00
#
_symmetry.space_group_name_H-M   'P 1'
#
loop_
_entity.id
_entity.type
_entity.pdbx_description
1 polymer ?
#
loop_
_entity_poly.entity_id
_entity_poly.type
_entity_poly.pdbx_seq_one_letter_code
_entity_poly.pdbx_strand_id
1 'polypeptide(L)'
;MAFAVRRATTYFVKRLHLRPVKQIKFTFDPYTKSVASVRDTASTLHTPEILETNQGTVMKFDVRSDKTEPRIDIEFNDGHKLVFETSNLSHLEILDYIYEFVDEKDPKKNEAPEIVTKSSKVGQKKGGGKR
;
A
#
# COMPACT_ATOMS: atom_id res chain seq x y z
N MET A 1 5.48 -26.69 5.08
CA MET A 1 4.83 -25.37 5.27
C MET A 1 5.23 -24.30 4.25
N ALA A 2 6.46 -24.32 3.70
CA ALA A 2 6.95 -23.27 2.78
C ALA A 2 6.09 -23.03 1.51
N PHE A 3 5.48 -24.08 0.93
CA PHE A 3 4.65 -23.95 -0.27
C PHE A 3 3.34 -23.16 -0.01
N ALA A 4 2.68 -23.42 1.12
CA ALA A 4 1.45 -22.74 1.49
C ALA A 4 1.68 -21.25 1.77
N VAL A 5 2.76 -20.94 2.50
CA VAL A 5 3.20 -19.56 2.77
C VAL A 5 3.47 -18.82 1.47
N ARG A 6 4.29 -19.40 0.58
CA ARG A 6 4.59 -18.79 -0.72
C ARG A 6 3.33 -18.49 -1.54
N ARG A 7 2.38 -19.43 -1.58
CA ARG A 7 1.11 -19.25 -2.29
C ARG A 7 0.26 -18.13 -1.69
N ALA A 8 0.21 -18.04 -0.35
CA ALA A 8 -0.48 -16.96 0.35
C ALA A 8 0.19 -15.60 0.09
N THR A 9 1.52 -15.51 0.16
CA THR A 9 2.27 -14.29 -0.17
C THR A 9 1.99 -13.85 -1.61
N THR A 10 2.04 -14.77 -2.58
CA THR A 10 1.71 -14.45 -3.98
C THR A 10 0.27 -13.97 -4.16
N TYR A 11 -0.67 -14.49 -3.36
CA TYR A 11 -2.04 -14.01 -3.37
C TYR A 11 -2.14 -12.56 -2.88
N PHE A 12 -1.45 -12.21 -1.79
CA PHE A 12 -1.40 -10.84 -1.29
C PHE A 12 -0.71 -9.89 -2.27
N VAL A 13 0.42 -10.26 -2.85
CA VAL A 13 1.16 -9.42 -3.82
C VAL A 13 0.27 -9.00 -5.01
N LYS A 14 -0.60 -9.90 -5.49
CA LYS A 14 -1.50 -9.61 -6.62
C LYS A 14 -2.68 -8.70 -6.28
N ARG A 15 -3.06 -8.58 -5.00
CA ARG A 15 -4.26 -7.84 -4.56
C ARG A 15 -3.91 -6.53 -3.84
N LEU A 16 -2.79 -6.54 -3.14
CA LEU A 16 -2.31 -5.41 -2.37
C LEU A 16 -1.84 -4.30 -3.31
N HIS A 17 -2.20 -3.07 -2.97
CA HIS A 17 -1.82 -1.88 -3.72
C HIS A 17 -1.47 -0.76 -2.74
N LEU A 18 -0.61 0.19 -3.11
CA LEU A 18 -0.14 1.24 -2.21
C LEU A 18 -0.71 2.63 -2.54
N ARG A 19 -1.81 2.69 -3.28
CA ARG A 19 -2.44 3.94 -3.74
C ARG A 19 -2.76 4.96 -2.63
N PRO A 20 -3.35 4.57 -1.48
CA PRO A 20 -3.63 5.54 -0.41
C PRO A 20 -2.43 5.82 0.49
N VAL A 21 -1.30 5.13 0.30
CA VAL A 21 -0.14 5.18 1.18
C VAL A 21 0.86 6.23 0.68
N LYS A 22 1.32 7.09 1.59
CA LYS A 22 2.31 8.13 1.33
C LYS A 22 3.71 7.68 1.71
N GLN A 23 3.86 7.14 2.92
CA GLN A 23 5.15 6.72 3.44
C GLN A 23 4.99 5.47 4.31
N ILE A 24 5.93 4.54 4.18
CA ILE A 24 6.07 3.39 5.09
C ILE A 24 7.44 3.46 5.72
N LYS A 25 7.51 3.40 7.05
CA LYS A 25 8.74 3.36 7.82
C LYS A 25 8.83 2.04 8.58
N PHE A 26 9.87 1.26 8.28
CA PHE A 26 10.21 0.04 9.00
C PHE A 26 11.31 0.36 9.99
N THR A 27 11.05 0.16 11.28
CA THR A 27 12.05 0.30 12.34
C THR A 27 12.29 -1.08 12.95
N PHE A 28 13.50 -1.61 12.89
CA PHE A 28 13.79 -2.93 13.46
C PHE A 28 15.26 -3.10 13.84
N ASP A 29 15.52 -4.06 14.73
CA ASP A 29 16.87 -4.47 15.13
C ASP A 29 17.19 -5.88 14.61
N PRO A 30 18.17 -6.04 13.68
CA PRO A 30 18.44 -7.30 13.00
C PRO A 30 18.88 -8.44 13.93
N TYR A 31 19.31 -8.15 15.15
CA TYR A 31 19.74 -9.14 16.13
C TYR A 31 18.58 -9.74 16.93
N THR A 32 17.37 -9.17 16.82
CA THR A 32 16.20 -9.64 17.55
C THR A 32 15.47 -10.75 16.77
N LYS A 33 15.03 -11.80 17.47
CA LYS A 33 14.39 -12.98 16.85
C LYS A 33 13.06 -12.67 16.15
N SER A 34 12.34 -11.63 16.57
CA SER A 34 11.03 -11.22 16.01
C SER A 34 11.13 -10.43 14.70
N VAL A 35 12.34 -10.12 14.21
CA VAL A 35 12.52 -9.32 12.99
C VAL A 35 12.24 -10.08 11.70
N ALA A 36 12.20 -11.41 11.73
CA ALA A 36 11.90 -12.22 10.56
C ALA A 36 10.58 -11.79 9.89
N SER A 37 9.51 -11.61 10.69
CA SER A 37 8.21 -11.16 10.18
C SER A 37 8.29 -9.82 9.45
N VAL A 38 8.94 -8.81 10.06
CA VAL A 38 9.05 -7.46 9.45
C VAL A 38 9.88 -7.47 8.19
N ARG A 39 11.00 -8.20 8.18
CA ARG A 39 11.85 -8.30 7.00
C ARG A 39 11.12 -8.98 5.85
N ASP A 40 10.37 -10.04 6.14
CA ASP A 40 9.62 -10.77 5.11
C ASP A 40 8.47 -9.92 4.57
N THR A 41 7.74 -9.19 5.44
CA THR A 41 6.73 -8.21 5.02
C THR A 41 7.34 -7.08 4.19
N ALA A 42 8.47 -6.51 4.63
CA ALA A 42 9.19 -5.48 3.90
C ALA A 42 9.62 -5.97 2.51
N SER A 43 10.14 -7.19 2.41
CA SER A 43 10.55 -7.77 1.12
C SER A 43 9.35 -7.97 0.19
N THR A 44 8.20 -8.35 0.74
CA THR A 44 6.95 -8.53 -0.02
C THR A 44 6.45 -7.18 -0.54
N LEU A 45 6.43 -6.14 0.31
CA LEU A 45 6.00 -4.80 -0.08
C LEU A 45 6.95 -4.14 -1.09
N HIS A 46 8.24 -4.46 -1.05
CA HIS A 46 9.25 -3.95 -1.97
C HIS A 46 9.29 -4.69 -3.32
N THR A 47 8.33 -5.55 -3.61
CA THR A 47 8.22 -6.18 -4.93
C THR A 47 7.79 -5.16 -5.99
N PRO A 48 8.27 -5.29 -7.24
CA PRO A 48 7.94 -4.35 -8.31
C PRO A 48 6.44 -4.31 -8.59
N GLU A 49 5.74 -5.46 -8.50
CA GLU A 49 4.29 -5.55 -8.70
C GLU A 49 3.51 -4.60 -7.77
N ILE A 50 3.95 -4.47 -6.51
CA ILE A 50 3.32 -3.58 -5.53
C ILE A 50 3.79 -2.13 -5.73
N LEU A 51 5.09 -1.91 -5.96
CA LEU A 51 5.66 -0.56 -6.14
C LEU A 51 5.12 0.15 -7.39
N GLU A 52 4.85 -0.59 -8.46
CA GLU A 52 4.24 -0.06 -9.68
C GLU A 52 2.85 0.53 -9.43
N THR A 53 2.12 0.06 -8.41
CA THR A 53 0.79 0.61 -8.08
C THR A 53 0.83 2.05 -7.58
N ASN A 54 1.93 2.45 -6.93
CA ASN A 54 2.17 3.82 -6.47
C ASN A 54 3.65 4.10 -6.27
N GLN A 55 4.29 4.64 -7.31
CA GLN A 55 5.71 5.05 -7.30
C GLN A 55 6.00 6.24 -6.36
N GLY A 56 4.95 6.97 -5.91
CA GLY A 56 5.10 8.06 -4.95
C GLY A 56 5.28 7.60 -3.51
N THR A 57 5.09 6.30 -3.23
CA THR A 57 5.21 5.77 -1.86
C THR A 57 6.66 5.73 -1.42
N VAL A 58 7.00 6.46 -0.36
CA VAL A 58 8.36 6.45 0.17
C VAL A 58 8.52 5.33 1.20
N MET A 59 9.40 4.37 0.93
CA MET A 59 9.78 3.33 1.90
C MET A 59 11.08 3.71 2.61
N LYS A 60 11.04 3.81 3.94
CA LYS A 60 12.21 4.12 4.78
C LYS A 60 12.52 2.95 5.71
N PHE A 61 13.80 2.61 5.81
CA PHE A 61 14.30 1.56 6.70
C PHE A 61 15.19 2.21 7.77
N ASP A 62 14.78 2.09 9.03
CA ASP A 62 15.48 2.58 10.22
C ASP A 62 15.99 1.37 11.00
N VAL A 63 17.23 0.98 10.72
CA VAL A 63 17.87 -0.18 11.34
C VAL A 63 18.60 0.28 12.60
N ARG A 64 18.20 -0.25 13.75
CA ARG A 64 18.75 0.12 15.07
C ARG A 64 19.44 -1.07 15.73
N SER A 65 20.23 -0.82 16.78
CA SER A 65 20.92 -1.86 17.55
C SER A 65 20.61 -1.80 19.06
N ASP A 66 19.54 -1.08 19.42
CA ASP A 66 19.20 -0.77 20.81
C ASP A 66 18.22 -1.81 21.42
N LYS A 67 18.10 -3.01 20.81
CA LYS A 67 17.08 -4.02 21.16
C LYS A 67 15.65 -3.49 21.08
N THR A 68 15.44 -2.50 20.21
CA THR A 68 14.14 -1.87 20.00
C THR A 68 13.18 -2.87 19.37
N GLU A 69 11.94 -2.88 19.84
CA GLU A 69 10.90 -3.70 19.26
C GLU A 69 10.65 -3.33 17.80
N PRO A 70 10.42 -4.34 16.93
CA PRO A 70 10.20 -4.08 15.52
C PRO A 70 8.83 -3.42 15.31
N ARG A 71 8.83 -2.34 14.53
CA ARG A 71 7.68 -1.46 14.33
C ARG A 71 7.55 -1.06 12.87
N ILE A 72 6.31 -1.02 12.38
CA ILE A 72 5.97 -0.52 11.05
C ILE A 72 5.04 0.67 11.20
N ASP A 73 5.48 1.84 10.72
CA ASP A 73 4.65 3.04 10.66
C ASP A 73 4.21 3.28 9.22
N ILE A 74 2.91 3.41 8.99
CA ILE A 74 2.31 3.73 7.69
C ILE A 74 1.62 5.08 7.80
N GLU A 75 2.00 6.01 6.92
CA GLU A 75 1.36 7.30 6.76
C GLU A 75 0.53 7.28 5.47
N PHE A 76 -0.77 7.56 5.60
CA PHE A 76 -1.69 7.68 4.47
C PHE A 76 -1.72 9.11 3.93
N ASN A 77 -2.20 9.27 2.70
CA ASN A 77 -2.38 10.59 2.07
C ASN A 77 -3.34 11.49 2.86
N ASP A 78 -4.32 10.90 3.55
CA ASP A 78 -5.29 11.60 4.40
C ASP A 78 -4.70 12.14 5.72
N GLY A 79 -3.41 11.88 5.98
CA GLY A 79 -2.74 12.26 7.23
C GLY A 79 -2.95 11.28 8.39
N HIS A 80 -3.77 10.24 8.19
CA HIS A 80 -3.86 9.13 9.14
C HIS A 80 -2.54 8.37 9.24
N LYS A 81 -2.20 7.98 10.47
CA LYS A 81 -1.01 7.18 10.76
C LYS A 81 -1.43 5.89 11.42
N LEU A 82 -0.92 4.79 10.90
CA LEU A 82 -1.12 3.46 11.42
C LEU A 82 0.22 2.92 11.91
N VAL A 83 0.21 2.38 13.12
CA VAL A 83 1.39 1.89 13.80
C VAL A 83 1.17 0.42 14.12
N PHE A 84 2.06 -0.43 13.60
CA PHE A 84 2.07 -1.85 13.93
C PHE A 84 3.26 -2.18 14.82
N GLU A 85 2.96 -2.73 15.99
CA GLU A 85 3.93 -3.37 16.86
C GLU A 85 4.01 -4.84 16.46
N THR A 86 5.13 -5.25 15.88
CA THR A 86 5.24 -6.53 15.16
C THR A 86 5.89 -7.65 16.00
N SER A 87 6.12 -7.40 17.29
CA SER A 87 6.80 -8.32 18.21
C SER A 87 6.16 -9.72 18.25
N ASN A 88 4.82 -9.80 18.13
CA ASN A 88 4.06 -11.04 18.19
C ASN A 88 3.22 -11.33 16.94
N LEU A 89 3.42 -10.57 15.85
CA LEU A 89 2.63 -10.72 14.63
C LEU A 89 3.37 -11.56 13.60
N SER A 90 2.65 -12.47 12.96
CA SER A 90 3.16 -13.22 11.82
C SER A 90 3.17 -12.36 10.56
N HIS A 91 4.04 -12.68 9.61
CA HIS A 91 4.14 -11.98 8.33
C HIS A 91 2.80 -11.95 7.55
N LEU A 92 1.98 -13.01 7.63
CA LEU A 92 0.69 -13.09 6.92
C LEU A 92 -0.35 -12.19 7.58
N GLU A 93 -0.42 -12.16 8.91
CA GLU A 93 -1.35 -11.29 9.63
C GLU A 93 -1.04 -9.82 9.34
N ILE A 94 0.25 -9.44 9.32
CA ILE A 94 0.66 -8.07 8.98
C ILE A 94 0.20 -7.72 7.56
N LEU A 95 0.37 -8.62 6.59
CA LEU A 95 -0.07 -8.38 5.21
C LEU A 95 -1.59 -8.27 5.09
N ASP A 96 -2.33 -9.08 5.84
CA ASP A 96 -3.80 -9.07 5.84
C ASP A 96 -4.34 -7.77 6.43
N TYR A 97 -3.80 -7.33 7.57
CA TYR A 97 -4.16 -6.04 8.15
C TYR A 97 -3.82 -4.88 7.21
N ILE A 98 -2.63 -4.87 6.61
CA ILE A 98 -2.26 -3.83 5.64
C ILE A 98 -3.25 -3.83 4.47
N TYR A 99 -3.62 -5.00 3.96
CA TYR A 99 -4.61 -5.10 2.88
C TYR A 99 -5.97 -4.51 3.29
N GLU A 100 -6.49 -4.85 4.47
CA GLU A 100 -7.76 -4.34 4.99
C GLU A 100 -7.75 -2.82 5.13
N PHE A 101 -6.73 -2.24 5.78
CA PHE A 101 -6.63 -0.80 5.97
C PHE A 101 -6.42 -0.03 4.66
N VAL A 102 -5.68 -0.60 3.72
CA VAL A 102 -5.50 0.00 2.39
C VAL A 102 -6.83 -0.06 1.62
N ASP A 103 -7.57 -1.16 1.66
CA ASP A 103 -8.86 -1.29 0.95
C ASP A 103 -9.93 -0.36 1.55
N GLU A 104 -9.93 -0.18 2.87
CA GLU A 104 -10.81 0.78 3.55
C GLU A 104 -10.51 2.22 3.14
N LYS A 105 -9.22 2.54 2.93
CA LYS A 105 -8.75 3.89 2.59
C LYS A 105 -8.55 4.12 1.09
N ASP A 106 -8.87 3.16 0.22
CA ASP A 106 -8.71 3.33 -1.22
C ASP A 106 -9.67 4.41 -1.73
N PRO A 107 -9.17 5.53 -2.30
CA PRO A 107 -10.01 6.62 -2.79
C PRO A 107 -11.00 6.19 -3.89
N LYS A 108 -10.78 5.05 -4.57
CA LYS A 108 -11.73 4.50 -5.55
C LYS A 108 -13.08 4.04 -4.95
N LYS A 109 -13.20 3.94 -3.63
CA LYS A 109 -14.48 3.68 -2.96
C LYS A 109 -15.27 4.96 -2.67
N ASN A 110 -14.58 6.11 -2.59
CA ASN A 110 -15.17 7.43 -2.38
C ASN A 110 -15.46 8.19 -3.68
N GLU A 111 -14.84 7.80 -4.79
CA GLU A 111 -15.28 8.25 -6.12
C GLU A 111 -16.23 7.23 -6.71
N ALA A 112 -17.53 7.45 -6.49
CA ALA A 112 -18.54 6.96 -7.43
C ALA A 112 -18.06 7.35 -8.84
N PRO A 113 -18.00 6.41 -9.81
CA PRO A 113 -17.53 6.75 -11.14
C PRO A 113 -18.48 7.79 -11.73
N GLU A 114 -18.03 9.04 -11.84
CA GLU A 114 -18.67 10.01 -12.72
C GLU A 114 -18.51 9.51 -14.15
N ILE A 115 -19.56 8.85 -14.63
CA ILE A 115 -19.70 8.42 -16.01
C ILE A 115 -19.73 9.70 -16.86
N VAL A 116 -18.58 10.07 -17.41
CA VAL A 116 -18.52 11.06 -18.51
C VAL A 116 -19.15 10.39 -19.73
N THR A 117 -20.48 10.49 -19.85
CA THR A 117 -21.21 10.02 -21.02
C THR A 117 -20.79 10.84 -22.24
N LYS A 118 -20.47 10.14 -23.33
CA LYS A 118 -20.05 10.68 -24.64
C LYS A 118 -21.13 11.50 -25.38
N SER A 119 -22.10 12.10 -24.68
CA SER A 119 -23.29 12.72 -25.28
C SER A 119 -23.25 14.26 -25.35
N SER A 120 -22.26 14.95 -24.79
CA SER A 120 -22.24 16.43 -24.76
C SER A 120 -21.37 17.11 -25.82
N LYS A 121 -20.85 16.40 -26.84
CA LYS A 121 -20.07 17.03 -27.94
C LYS A 121 -20.73 17.02 -29.32
N VAL A 122 -22.03 16.73 -29.41
CA VAL A 122 -22.84 16.93 -30.63
C VAL A 122 -23.83 18.06 -30.36
N GLY A 123 -23.35 19.30 -30.39
CA GLY A 123 -24.20 20.44 -30.07
C GLY A 123 -23.59 21.82 -30.28
N GLN A 124 -22.60 21.99 -31.15
CA GLN A 124 -22.18 23.33 -31.57
C GLN A 124 -21.61 23.31 -33.00
N LYS A 125 -22.52 23.32 -33.98
CA LYS A 125 -22.23 23.81 -35.33
C LYS A 125 -23.49 24.43 -35.92
N LYS A 126 -23.58 25.77 -35.91
CA LYS A 126 -24.01 26.63 -37.04
C LYS A 126 -24.34 28.06 -36.60
N GLY A 127 -23.85 29.01 -37.40
CA GLY A 127 -24.15 30.45 -37.40
C GLY A 127 -22.88 31.25 -37.13
N GLY A 128 -22.19 31.86 -38.08
CA GLY A 128 -22.55 32.36 -39.40
C GLY A 128 -21.88 33.73 -39.54
N GLY A 129 -21.28 34.06 -40.69
CA GLY A 129 -20.78 35.43 -40.89
C GLY A 129 -19.60 35.55 -41.84
N LYS A 130 -19.93 35.56 -43.13
CA LYS A 130 -19.11 36.02 -44.26
C LYS A 130 -18.92 37.55 -44.15
N ARG A 131 -17.68 38.04 -44.15
CA ARG A 131 -17.23 39.28 -44.79
C ARG A 131 -15.73 39.50 -44.62
#